data_AF-A0A7W9AH75-F1
#
_entry.id   AF-A0A7W9AH75-F1
#
_cell.length_a   1.000
_cell.length_b   1.000
_cell.length_c   1.000
_cell.angle_alpha   90.00
_cell.angle_beta   90.00
_cell.angle_gamma   90.00
#
_symmetry.space_group_name_H-M   'P 1'
#
loop_
_entity.id
_entity.type
_entity.pdbx_description
1 polymer ?
#
loop_
_entity_poly.entity_id
_entity_poly.type
_entity_poly.pdbx_seq_one_letter_code
_entity_poly.pdbx_strand_id
1 'polypeptide(L)'
;MKSLIVATAITIGAFSSGAAASSIFGAKGEFSTFLSRLEYDPSSACSKPSKPYSSDQYAFDSYKRGISTYVSCLEDAANSDIRYATEVVKEGYDEAMEELTSEIKRGY
;
A
#
# COMPACT_ATOMS: atom_id res chain seq x y z
N MET A 1 42.50 30.07 -23.01
CA MET A 1 41.94 29.57 -21.74
C MET A 1 40.46 29.97 -21.69
N LYS A 2 39.56 29.04 -22.00
CA LYS A 2 38.11 29.23 -21.85
C LYS A 2 37.64 28.11 -20.93
N SER A 3 37.46 28.43 -19.65
CA SER A 3 36.97 27.49 -18.65
C SER A 3 35.50 27.19 -18.93
N LEU A 4 35.23 25.92 -19.26
CA LEU A 4 33.89 25.37 -19.44
C LEU A 4 33.35 25.11 -18.03
N ILE A 5 32.37 25.89 -17.57
CA ILE A 5 31.61 25.59 -16.36
C ILE A 5 30.56 24.56 -16.76
N VAL A 6 30.83 23.29 -16.47
CA VAL A 6 29.82 22.22 -16.55
C VAL A 6 28.96 22.34 -15.29
N ALA A 7 27.81 22.97 -15.42
CA ALA A 7 26.77 22.94 -14.39
C ALA A 7 26.10 21.57 -14.45
N THR A 8 26.54 20.64 -13.61
CA THR A 8 25.86 19.35 -13.43
C THR A 8 24.58 19.61 -12.65
N ALA A 9 23.46 19.72 -13.38
CA ALA A 9 22.13 19.71 -12.81
C ALA A 9 21.89 18.33 -12.19
N ILE A 10 21.99 18.23 -10.86
CA ILE A 10 21.49 17.08 -10.12
C ILE A 10 19.97 17.23 -10.08
N THR A 11 19.28 16.67 -11.09
CA THR A 11 17.86 16.36 -10.96
C THR A 11 17.75 15.24 -9.94
N ILE A 12 17.55 15.60 -8.68
CA ILE A 12 17.03 14.67 -7.67
C ILE A 12 15.66 14.27 -8.21
N GLY A 13 15.59 13.09 -8.81
CA GLY A 13 14.35 12.45 -9.20
C GLY A 13 13.53 12.25 -7.93
N ALA A 14 12.68 13.22 -7.64
CA ALA A 14 11.54 13.00 -6.77
C ALA A 14 10.67 11.99 -7.52
N PHE A 15 10.80 10.71 -7.18
CA PHE A 15 9.81 9.70 -7.50
C PHE A 15 8.56 10.02 -6.68
N SER A 16 7.83 11.05 -7.11
CA SER A 16 6.45 11.28 -6.73
C SER A 16 5.57 10.45 -7.66
N SER A 17 5.62 9.13 -7.53
CA SER A 17 4.59 8.24 -8.10
C SER A 17 3.34 8.30 -7.23
N GLY A 18 2.77 9.50 -7.12
CA GLY A 18 1.38 9.69 -6.74
C GLY A 18 0.48 9.49 -7.96
N ALA A 19 0.55 8.32 -8.58
CA ALA A 19 -0.45 7.91 -9.55
C ALA A 19 -1.49 7.09 -8.78
N ALA A 20 -2.42 7.80 -8.13
CA ALA A 20 -3.64 7.21 -7.62
C ALA A 20 -4.51 6.80 -8.83
N ALA A 21 -4.17 5.67 -9.45
CA ALA A 21 -5.15 4.89 -10.19
C ALA A 21 -6.12 4.36 -9.13
N SER A 22 -7.21 5.10 -8.90
CA SER A 22 -8.37 4.60 -8.16
C SER A 22 -9.01 3.49 -8.99
N SER A 23 -8.36 2.34 -9.06
CA SER A 23 -8.98 1.12 -9.51
C SER A 23 -9.96 0.71 -8.41
N ILE A 24 -11.08 0.09 -8.81
CA ILE A 24 -12.01 -0.59 -7.91
C ILE A 24 -11.28 -1.69 -7.08
N PHE A 25 -10.03 -2.00 -7.43
CA PHE A 25 -9.10 -2.94 -6.83
C PHE A 25 -7.91 -2.22 -6.16
N GLY A 26 -8.18 -1.16 -5.41
CA GLY A 26 -7.15 -0.48 -4.61
C GLY A 26 -6.87 -1.19 -3.29
N ALA A 27 -5.80 -0.76 -2.60
CA ALA A 27 -5.55 -1.16 -1.22
C ALA A 27 -6.77 -0.78 -0.34
N LYS A 28 -7.23 -1.74 0.47
CA LYS A 28 -8.32 -1.56 1.43
C LYS A 28 -7.80 -0.97 2.73
N GLY A 29 -6.65 -1.45 3.20
CA GLY A 29 -5.92 -0.90 4.32
C GLY A 29 -5.04 0.29 3.93
N GLU A 30 -4.45 0.93 4.94
CA GLU A 30 -3.56 2.07 4.75
C GLU A 30 -2.10 1.64 4.88
N PHE A 31 -1.29 2.04 3.90
CA PHE A 31 0.17 1.88 3.93
C PHE A 31 0.81 3.23 4.23
N SER A 32 1.72 3.27 5.20
CA SER A 32 2.51 4.47 5.50
C SER A 32 3.98 4.10 5.66
N THR A 33 4.87 5.06 5.43
CA THR A 33 6.31 4.85 5.61
C THR A 33 6.81 5.73 6.74
N PHE A 34 7.36 5.13 7.79
CA PHE A 34 7.97 5.84 8.91
C PHE A 34 9.38 5.32 9.17
N LEU A 35 10.38 6.21 9.18
CA LEU A 35 11.79 5.89 9.43
C LEU A 35 12.28 4.63 8.67
N SER A 36 12.00 4.56 7.36
CA SER A 36 12.31 3.42 6.46
C SER A 36 11.53 2.11 6.69
N ARG A 37 10.61 2.06 7.65
CA ARG A 37 9.69 0.94 7.84
C ARG A 37 8.39 1.20 7.09
N LEU A 38 7.96 0.21 6.31
CA LEU A 38 6.59 0.17 5.80
C LEU A 38 5.67 -0.30 6.93
N GLU A 39 4.75 0.56 7.32
CA GLU A 39 3.69 0.26 8.28
C GLU A 39 2.39 0.00 7.52
N TYR A 40 1.60 -0.94 8.04
CA TYR A 40 0.34 -1.35 7.44
C TYR A 40 -0.75 -1.36 8.52
N ASP A 41 -1.84 -0.66 8.25
CA ASP A 41 -3.04 -0.65 9.08
C ASP A 41 -4.26 -1.19 8.29
N PRO A 42 -4.72 -2.44 8.55
CA PRO A 42 -5.91 -2.98 7.92
C PRO A 42 -7.23 -2.42 8.46
N SER A 43 -7.18 -1.62 9.54
CA SER A 43 -8.39 -1.18 10.25
C SER A 43 -9.16 -0.06 9.58
N SER A 44 -8.54 0.69 8.66
CA SER A 44 -9.17 1.80 7.95
C SER A 44 -10.41 1.39 7.13
N ALA A 45 -10.45 0.12 6.66
CA ALA A 45 -11.59 -0.45 5.94
C ALA A 45 -12.68 -1.07 6.84
N CYS A 46 -12.44 -1.20 8.15
CA CYS A 46 -13.27 -2.04 9.03
C CYS A 46 -13.93 -1.23 10.15
N SER A 47 -15.22 -1.49 10.39
CA SER A 47 -15.95 -0.84 11.48
C SER A 47 -15.68 -1.56 12.81
N LYS A 48 -14.88 -0.92 13.67
CA LYS A 48 -14.61 -1.44 15.01
C LYS A 48 -15.84 -1.31 15.90
N PRO A 49 -16.31 -2.39 16.55
CA PRO A 49 -17.44 -2.30 17.47
C PRO A 49 -17.07 -1.45 18.69
N SER A 50 -18.01 -0.61 19.13
CA SER A 50 -17.86 0.20 20.33
C SER A 50 -17.88 -0.66 21.57
N LYS A 51 -16.93 -0.42 22.49
CA LYS A 51 -16.91 -1.06 23.80
C LYS A 51 -18.21 -0.69 24.55
N PRO A 52 -18.94 -1.66 25.13
CA PRO A 52 -20.12 -1.37 25.92
C PRO A 52 -19.73 -0.64 27.22
N TYR A 53 -20.54 0.34 27.61
CA TYR A 53 -20.35 1.12 28.84
C TYR A 53 -21.06 0.52 30.05
N SER A 54 -22.03 -0.37 29.82
CA SER A 54 -22.82 -1.03 30.87
C SER A 54 -22.36 -2.48 31.06
N SER A 55 -22.66 -3.04 32.24
CA SER A 55 -22.53 -4.46 32.54
C SER A 55 -23.72 -5.30 32.03
N ASP A 56 -24.50 -4.76 31.09
CA ASP A 56 -25.61 -5.49 30.49
C ASP A 56 -25.10 -6.67 29.65
N GLN A 57 -25.60 -7.85 29.93
CA GLN A 57 -25.17 -9.08 29.29
C GLN A 57 -25.51 -9.08 27.80
N TYR A 58 -26.65 -8.48 27.42
CA TYR A 58 -27.04 -8.35 26.02
C TYR A 58 -26.08 -7.42 25.25
N ALA A 59 -25.74 -6.26 25.81
CA ALA A 59 -24.75 -5.35 25.23
C ALA A 59 -23.37 -6.02 25.08
N PHE A 60 -22.94 -6.80 26.07
CA PHE A 60 -21.67 -7.52 26.01
C PHE A 60 -21.67 -8.66 24.97
N ASP A 61 -22.77 -9.40 24.85
CA ASP A 61 -22.91 -10.45 23.83
C ASP A 61 -22.96 -9.88 22.41
N SER A 62 -23.64 -8.74 22.22
CA SER A 62 -23.64 -8.01 20.95
C SER A 62 -22.22 -7.53 20.59
N TYR A 63 -21.50 -6.95 21.56
CA TYR A 63 -20.11 -6.55 21.38
C TYR A 63 -19.22 -7.73 20.96
N LYS A 64 -19.31 -8.89 21.63
CA LYS A 64 -18.55 -10.10 21.26
C LYS A 64 -18.84 -10.56 19.82
N ARG A 65 -20.11 -10.53 19.39
CA ARG A 65 -20.46 -10.86 18.00
C ARG A 65 -19.84 -9.85 17.02
N GLY A 66 -19.92 -8.57 17.33
CA GLY A 66 -19.29 -7.51 16.54
C GLY A 66 -17.78 -7.65 16.43
N ILE A 67 -17.11 -8.15 17.49
CA ILE A 67 -15.66 -8.42 17.45
C ILE A 67 -15.34 -9.51 16.43
N SER A 68 -16.11 -10.59 16.37
CA SER A 68 -15.90 -11.65 15.38
C SER A 68 -16.00 -11.11 13.94
N THR A 69 -17.01 -10.27 13.67
CA THR A 69 -17.16 -9.63 12.36
C THR A 69 -15.99 -8.69 12.05
N TYR A 70 -15.55 -7.91 13.03
CA TYR A 70 -14.44 -6.98 12.87
C TYR A 70 -13.11 -7.71 12.58
N VAL A 71 -12.81 -8.78 13.32
CA VAL A 71 -11.61 -9.61 13.08
C VAL A 71 -11.63 -10.23 11.69
N SER A 72 -12.77 -10.78 11.26
CA SER A 72 -12.93 -11.33 9.90
C SER A 72 -12.70 -10.25 8.84
N CYS A 73 -13.21 -9.04 9.04
CA CYS A 73 -12.97 -7.93 8.12
C CYS A 73 -11.49 -7.56 8.04
N LEU A 74 -10.78 -7.49 9.17
CA LEU A 74 -9.35 -7.19 9.19
C LEU A 74 -8.54 -8.24 8.42
N GLU A 75 -8.87 -9.52 8.60
CA GLU A 75 -8.23 -10.63 7.89
C GLU A 75 -8.51 -10.55 6.38
N ASP A 76 -9.75 -10.28 5.98
CA ASP A 76 -10.13 -10.12 4.57
C ASP A 76 -9.44 -8.91 3.91
N ALA A 77 -9.34 -7.79 4.63
CA ALA A 77 -8.63 -6.60 4.17
C ALA A 77 -7.14 -6.88 3.97
N ALA A 78 -6.49 -7.47 4.98
CA ALA A 78 -5.07 -7.84 4.92
C ALA A 78 -4.79 -8.82 3.77
N ASN A 79 -5.58 -9.88 3.64
CA ASN A 79 -5.41 -10.86 2.57
C ASN A 79 -5.66 -10.26 1.18
N SER A 80 -6.62 -9.33 1.06
CA SER A 80 -6.87 -8.59 -0.18
C SER A 80 -5.67 -7.74 -0.56
N ASP A 81 -5.08 -7.03 0.40
CA ASP A 81 -3.97 -6.12 0.14
C ASP A 81 -2.66 -6.85 -0.11
N ILE A 82 -2.43 -8.00 0.53
CA ILE A 82 -1.29 -8.87 0.20
C ILE A 82 -1.37 -9.33 -1.25
N ARG A 83 -2.55 -9.76 -1.71
CA ARG A 83 -2.75 -10.17 -3.12
C ARG A 83 -2.50 -9.01 -4.07
N TYR A 84 -3.12 -7.87 -3.79
CA TYR A 84 -2.93 -6.65 -4.60
C TYR A 84 -1.46 -6.21 -4.65
N ALA A 85 -0.77 -6.16 -3.50
CA ALA A 85 0.64 -5.79 -3.44
C ALA A 85 1.52 -6.78 -4.21
N THR A 86 1.20 -8.08 -4.17
CA THR A 86 1.93 -9.10 -4.95
C THR A 86 1.75 -8.88 -6.45
N GLU A 87 0.54 -8.58 -6.90
CA GLU A 87 0.24 -8.26 -8.30
C GLU A 87 1.01 -7.02 -8.76
N VAL A 88 0.94 -5.92 -8.00
CA VAL A 88 1.64 -4.66 -8.31
C VAL A 88 3.16 -4.85 -8.36
N VAL A 89 3.75 -5.59 -7.41
CA VAL A 89 5.20 -5.87 -7.40
C VAL A 89 5.60 -6.69 -8.63
N LYS A 90 4.78 -7.67 -9.01
CA LYS A 90 5.05 -8.50 -10.20
C LYS A 90 4.95 -7.67 -11.47
N GLU A 91 3.91 -6.87 -11.64
CA GLU A 91 3.73 -6.00 -12.80
C GLU A 91 4.92 -5.05 -12.97
N GLY A 92 5.35 -4.38 -11.89
CA GLY A 92 6.51 -3.49 -11.95
C GLY A 92 7.83 -4.22 -12.28
N TYR A 93 8.00 -5.48 -11.84
CA TYR A 93 9.14 -6.30 -12.22
C TYR A 93 9.12 -6.64 -13.71
N ASP A 94 7.97 -7.10 -14.21
CA ASP A 94 7.80 -7.48 -15.62
C ASP A 94 8.03 -6.27 -16.54
N GLU A 95 7.51 -5.10 -16.18
CA GLU A 95 7.75 -3.82 -16.89
C GLU A 95 9.24 -3.45 -16.92
N ALA A 96 9.93 -3.52 -15.79
CA ALA A 96 11.37 -3.21 -15.72
C ALA A 96 12.22 -4.19 -16.56
N MET A 97 11.84 -5.47 -16.58
CA MET A 97 12.50 -6.48 -17.40
C MET A 97 12.24 -6.29 -18.90
N GLU A 98 11.02 -5.87 -19.26
CA GLU A 98 10.69 -5.52 -20.65
C GLU A 98 11.50 -4.32 -21.12
N GLU A 99 11.60 -3.27 -20.30
CA GLU A 99 12.41 -2.09 -20.57
C GLU A 99 13.88 -2.47 -20.81
N LEU A 100 14.50 -3.19 -19.88
CA LEU A 100 15.88 -3.67 -20.02
C LEU A 100 16.08 -4.53 -21.27
N THR A 101 15.15 -5.43 -21.56
CA THR A 101 15.21 -6.27 -22.76
C THR A 101 15.13 -5.43 -24.04
N SER A 102 14.32 -4.37 -24.03
CA SER A 102 14.19 -3.42 -25.13
C SER A 102 15.50 -2.64 -25.36
N GLU A 103 16.16 -2.21 -24.29
CA GLU A 103 17.47 -1.55 -24.35
C GLU A 103 18.54 -2.46 -24.97
N ILE A 104 18.63 -3.72 -24.51
CA ILE A 104 19.56 -4.72 -25.06
C ILE A 104 19.30 -4.94 -26.55
N LYS A 105 18.03 -5.09 -26.96
CA LYS A 105 17.67 -5.26 -28.39
C LYS A 105 18.02 -4.04 -29.24
N ARG A 106 18.02 -2.84 -28.64
CA ARG A 106 18.40 -1.58 -29.29
C ARG A 106 19.92 -1.36 -29.30
N GLY A 107 20.70 -2.22 -28.63
CA GLY A 107 22.16 -2.17 -28.61
C GLY A 107 22.74 -1.15 -27.64
N TYR A 108 22.00 -0.80 -26.58
CA TYR A 108 22.53 -0.08 -25.42
C TYR A 108 23.34 -1.02 -24.52
#